data_AF-A0AAW1H3M3-F1
#
_entry.id   AF-A0AAW1H3M3-F1
#
_cell.length_a   1.000
_cell.length_b   1.000
_cell.length_c   1.000
_cell.angle_alpha   90.00
_cell.angle_beta   90.00
_cell.angle_gamma   90.00
#
_symmetry.space_group_name_H-M   'P 1'
#
loop_
_entity.id
_entity.type
_entity.pdbx_description
1 polymer ?
#
loop_
_entity_poly.entity_id
_entity_poly.type
_entity_poly.pdbx_seq_one_letter_code
_entity_poly.pdbx_strand_id
1 'polypeptide(L)'
;MASMYFNALEFIIDPSKWAREQIDEDFLKIAEKFGAMRSVIRVPDLDPIYKIAVFASKQDHCLVELLHAWQDKRLPVDITCVISNHYRDPNAHVMRFLDRNQIPYHFLNTTAVNKREEEILSLVQDTDFLVLARYMQILSGNFLKSYGRVIINIHHGLLPSFKGGNPSRQAFDCGVKMIGATTHFVTEELDAGPIIEQMVERVSHRDNLQSFVQRSENLERQCLFKAIKYYCELRVLPYQENKTVVF
;
A
#
# COMPACT_ATOMS: atom_id res chain seq x y z
N MET A 1 16.68 -4.18 -27.82
CA MET A 1 16.17 -3.56 -26.58
C MET A 1 17.35 -2.89 -25.90
N ALA A 2 17.24 -1.61 -25.55
CA ALA A 2 18.29 -0.96 -24.75
C ALA A 2 18.40 -1.69 -23.40
N SER A 3 19.62 -2.01 -22.98
CA SER A 3 19.89 -2.61 -21.67
C SER A 3 19.57 -1.57 -20.59
N MET A 4 18.59 -1.85 -19.74
CA MET A 4 18.21 -0.97 -18.64
C MET A 4 18.99 -1.35 -17.38
N TYR A 5 19.49 -0.35 -16.65
CA TYR A 5 20.26 -0.53 -15.44
C TYR A 5 19.48 0.00 -14.24
N PHE A 6 19.50 -0.75 -13.14
CA PHE A 6 18.84 -0.40 -11.88
C PHE A 6 19.86 -0.45 -10.76
N ASN A 7 19.76 0.50 -9.84
CA ASN A 7 20.69 0.59 -8.72
C ASN A 7 20.00 1.22 -7.51
N ALA A 8 20.26 0.64 -6.35
CA ALA A 8 19.92 1.20 -5.05
C ALA A 8 21.18 1.20 -4.20
N LEU A 9 21.46 2.32 -3.53
CA LEU A 9 22.62 2.50 -2.68
C LEU A 9 22.16 3.09 -1.35
N GLU A 10 22.68 2.51 -0.28
CA GLU A 10 22.57 3.05 1.07
C GLU A 10 23.98 3.45 1.51
N PHE A 11 24.14 4.69 1.96
CA PHE A 11 25.41 5.22 2.42
C PHE A 11 25.19 6.27 3.49
N ILE A 12 26.21 6.48 4.32
CA ILE A 12 26.19 7.47 5.40
C ILE A 12 26.75 8.78 4.86
N ILE A 13 26.05 9.88 5.14
CA ILE A 13 26.49 11.24 4.83
C ILE A 13 26.89 11.99 6.09
N ASP A 14 27.75 12.99 5.92
CA ASP A 14 28.03 14.01 6.93
C ASP A 14 27.27 15.28 6.53
N PRO A 15 26.11 15.60 7.16
CA PRO A 15 25.28 16.74 6.76
C PRO A 15 26.00 18.09 6.86
N SER A 16 27.08 18.17 7.64
CA SER A 16 27.90 19.39 7.73
C SER A 16 28.76 19.64 6.49
N LYS A 17 29.02 18.58 5.69
CA LYS A 17 29.84 18.64 4.47
C LYS A 17 29.00 18.53 3.20
N TRP A 18 27.84 17.89 3.28
CA TRP A 18 26.95 17.69 2.14
C TRP A 18 25.52 18.03 2.57
N ALA A 19 25.15 19.29 2.34
CA ALA A 19 23.84 19.81 2.70
C ALA A 19 22.73 19.14 1.88
N ARG A 20 21.53 19.04 2.46
CA ARG A 20 20.37 18.35 1.84
C ARG A 20 20.03 18.86 0.44
N GLU A 21 20.06 20.17 0.23
CA GLU A 21 19.78 20.80 -1.08
C GLU A 21 20.86 20.43 -2.11
N GLN A 22 22.13 20.41 -1.70
CA GLN A 22 23.25 20.04 -2.58
C GLN A 22 23.17 18.57 -3.03
N ILE A 23 22.67 17.68 -2.15
CA ILE A 23 22.46 16.27 -2.47
C ILE A 23 21.48 16.12 -3.65
N ASP A 24 20.34 16.84 -3.64
CA ASP A 24 19.37 16.78 -4.74
C ASP A 24 19.99 17.25 -6.06
N GLU A 25 20.71 18.37 -6.04
CA GLU A 25 21.38 18.88 -7.23
C GLU A 25 22.40 17.91 -7.80
N ASP A 26 23.21 17.28 -6.95
CA ASP A 26 24.26 16.36 -7.39
C ASP A 26 23.68 15.08 -7.97
N PHE A 27 22.64 14.52 -7.34
CA PHE A 27 21.93 13.35 -7.88
C PHE A 27 21.14 13.69 -9.15
N LEU A 28 20.64 14.92 -9.30
CA LEU A 28 20.03 15.38 -10.54
C LEU A 28 21.06 15.45 -11.67
N LYS A 29 22.25 16.02 -11.43
CA LYS A 29 23.35 16.05 -12.43
C LYS A 29 23.78 14.65 -12.84
N ILE A 30 23.84 13.70 -11.91
CA ILE A 30 24.13 12.28 -12.20
C ILE A 30 23.01 11.68 -13.05
N ALA A 31 21.74 11.91 -12.68
CA ALA A 31 20.59 11.41 -13.40
C ALA A 31 20.58 11.91 -14.86
N GLU A 32 20.80 13.21 -15.08
CA GLU A 32 20.88 13.81 -16.42
C GLU A 32 22.04 13.25 -17.23
N LYS A 33 23.23 13.13 -16.63
CA LYS A 33 24.43 12.58 -17.29
C LYS A 33 24.21 11.17 -17.84
N PHE A 34 23.45 10.34 -17.12
CA PHE A 34 23.17 8.96 -17.52
C PHE A 34 21.80 8.77 -18.19
N GLY A 35 21.03 9.85 -18.40
CA GLY A 35 19.68 9.77 -18.95
C GLY A 35 18.74 8.92 -18.10
N ALA A 36 18.87 8.98 -16.78
CA ALA A 36 18.08 8.18 -15.87
C ALA A 36 16.60 8.58 -15.96
N MET A 37 15.72 7.60 -16.16
CA MET A 37 14.27 7.82 -16.22
C MET A 37 13.69 8.24 -14.85
N ARG A 38 14.35 7.83 -13.76
CA ARG A 38 13.94 8.13 -12.39
C ARG A 38 15.18 8.12 -11.50
N SER A 39 15.28 9.13 -10.64
CA SER A 39 16.27 9.24 -9.57
C SER A 39 15.54 9.72 -8.33
N VAL A 40 15.63 8.98 -7.24
CA VAL A 40 15.01 9.33 -5.97
C VAL A 40 16.04 9.11 -4.88
N ILE A 41 16.22 10.12 -4.04
CA ILE A 41 17.05 10.05 -2.86
C ILE A 41 16.19 10.42 -1.65
N ARG A 42 16.41 9.70 -0.55
CA ARG A 42 15.81 9.99 0.74
C ARG A 42 16.90 10.03 1.80
N VAL A 43 16.82 11.03 2.66
CA VAL A 43 17.64 11.19 3.88
C VAL A 43 16.68 11.15 5.06
N PRO A 44 16.41 9.99 5.68
CA PRO A 44 15.34 9.82 6.67
C PRO A 44 15.37 10.82 7.83
N ASP A 45 16.56 11.27 8.25
CA ASP A 45 16.72 12.22 9.35
C ASP A 45 16.40 13.68 8.97
N LEU A 46 16.39 14.01 7.67
CA LEU A 46 16.17 15.36 7.15
C LEU A 46 14.87 15.50 6.36
N ASP A 47 14.41 14.41 5.75
CA ASP A 47 13.22 14.41 4.90
C ASP A 47 11.94 14.25 5.70
N PRO A 48 10.83 14.84 5.22
CA PRO A 48 9.53 14.63 5.84
C PRO A 48 9.13 13.15 5.80
N ILE A 49 8.54 12.69 6.90
CA ILE A 49 7.87 11.40 6.99
C ILE A 49 6.73 11.39 5.96
N TYR A 50 6.56 10.27 5.26
CA TYR A 50 5.49 10.14 4.28
C TYR A 50 4.12 10.22 4.95
N LYS A 51 3.26 11.10 4.47
CA LYS A 51 1.87 11.24 4.87
C LYS A 51 0.99 10.32 4.04
N ILE A 52 0.19 9.49 4.69
CA ILE A 52 -0.69 8.53 4.01
C ILE A 52 -2.12 8.63 4.51
N ALA A 53 -3.07 8.38 3.62
CA ALA A 53 -4.43 8.03 4.00
C ALA A 53 -4.67 6.53 3.77
N VAL A 54 -5.32 5.87 4.73
CA VAL A 54 -5.63 4.44 4.67
C VAL A 54 -7.11 4.24 4.37
N PHE A 55 -7.39 3.49 3.31
CA PHE A 55 -8.75 3.21 2.85
C PHE A 55 -9.13 1.80 3.30
N ALA A 56 -10.30 1.67 3.91
CA ALA A 56 -10.79 0.40 4.41
C ALA A 56 -12.27 0.18 4.05
N SER A 57 -12.69 -1.08 4.00
CA SER A 57 -14.12 -1.44 3.88
C SER A 57 -14.60 -2.12 5.16
N LYS A 58 -15.23 -3.29 5.06
CA LYS A 58 -15.76 -4.02 6.23
C LYS A 58 -14.67 -4.73 7.03
N GLN A 59 -13.64 -5.23 6.36
CA GLN A 59 -12.61 -6.05 6.97
C GLN A 59 -11.53 -5.16 7.59
N ASP A 60 -11.21 -5.45 8.86
CA ASP A 60 -10.33 -4.61 9.67
C ASP A 60 -8.88 -5.08 9.70
N HIS A 61 -8.63 -6.32 9.31
CA HIS A 61 -7.38 -7.00 9.62
C HIS A 61 -6.14 -6.25 9.15
N CYS A 62 -6.13 -5.77 7.90
CA CYS A 62 -5.03 -4.96 7.36
C CYS A 62 -4.95 -3.59 8.04
N LEU A 63 -6.09 -2.90 8.23
CA LEU A 63 -6.12 -1.59 8.88
C LEU A 63 -5.56 -1.66 10.31
N VAL A 64 -6.00 -2.65 11.08
CA VAL A 64 -5.55 -2.89 12.47
C VAL A 64 -4.05 -3.15 12.51
N GLU A 65 -3.51 -3.99 11.62
CA GLU A 65 -2.05 -4.23 11.55
C GLU A 65 -1.28 -2.93 11.28
N LEU A 66 -1.72 -2.12 10.31
CA LEU A 66 -1.06 -0.86 9.98
C LEU A 66 -1.10 0.14 11.14
N LEU A 67 -2.25 0.29 11.80
CA LEU A 67 -2.41 1.17 12.96
C LEU A 67 -1.53 0.75 14.13
N HIS A 68 -1.48 -0.55 14.45
CA HIS A 68 -0.60 -1.07 15.49
C HIS A 68 0.88 -0.89 15.13
N ALA A 69 1.28 -1.21 13.91
CA ALA A 69 2.65 -1.04 13.46
C ALA A 69 3.09 0.43 13.44
N TRP A 70 2.19 1.34 13.09
CA TRP A 70 2.40 2.79 13.17
C TRP A 70 2.59 3.25 14.62
N GLN A 71 1.72 2.85 15.55
CA GLN A 71 1.84 3.20 16.97
C GLN A 71 3.14 2.67 17.59
N ASP A 72 3.59 1.50 17.17
CA ASP A 72 4.87 0.91 17.58
C ASP A 72 6.10 1.52 16.87
N LYS A 73 5.91 2.51 15.99
CA LYS A 73 6.95 3.13 15.14
C LYS A 73 7.68 2.15 14.21
N ARG A 74 7.05 1.00 13.91
CA ARG A 74 7.56 0.01 12.94
C ARG A 74 7.23 0.36 11.49
N LEU A 75 6.21 1.21 11.28
CA LEU A 75 5.81 1.72 9.97
C LEU A 75 6.25 3.19 9.84
N PRO A 76 7.18 3.54 8.94
CA PRO A 76 7.79 4.87 8.85
C PRO A 76 6.93 5.87 8.06
N VAL A 77 5.68 6.05 8.49
CA VAL A 77 4.69 6.93 7.86
C VAL A 77 3.93 7.73 8.92
N ASP A 78 3.27 8.79 8.49
CA ASP A 78 2.27 9.53 9.23
C ASP A 78 0.89 9.22 8.65
N ILE A 79 -0.02 8.66 9.47
CA ILE A 79 -1.38 8.29 9.01
C ILE A 79 -2.28 9.51 9.23
N THR A 80 -2.58 10.23 8.15
CA THR A 80 -3.32 11.50 8.21
C THR A 80 -4.81 11.30 8.41
N CYS A 81 -5.39 10.23 7.86
CA CYS A 81 -6.78 9.85 8.07
C CYS A 81 -7.06 8.40 7.65
N VAL A 82 -8.21 7.89 8.10
CA VAL A 82 -8.81 6.65 7.60
C VAL A 82 -10.10 6.98 6.87
N ILE A 83 -10.22 6.52 5.63
CA ILE A 83 -11.42 6.70 4.81
C ILE A 83 -12.10 5.34 4.61
N SER A 84 -13.41 5.28 4.78
CA SER A 84 -14.13 4.02 4.67
C SER A 84 -15.53 4.20 4.11
N ASN A 85 -15.94 3.20 3.33
CA ASN A 85 -17.30 3.10 2.80
C ASN A 85 -18.30 2.46 3.77
N HIS A 86 -17.88 2.19 5.00
CA HIS A 86 -18.72 1.61 6.04
C HIS A 86 -18.73 2.49 7.29
N TYR A 87 -19.92 2.66 7.87
CA TYR A 87 -20.04 3.23 9.20
C TYR A 87 -19.42 2.27 10.22
N ARG A 88 -18.75 2.82 11.23
CA ARG A 88 -18.20 2.09 12.37
C ARG A 88 -18.74 2.69 13.65
N ASP A 89 -19.22 1.83 14.53
CA ASP A 89 -19.68 2.25 15.85
C ASP A 89 -18.54 2.98 16.59
N PRO A 90 -18.77 4.15 17.20
CA PRO A 90 -17.74 4.90 17.93
C PRO A 90 -17.07 4.09 19.06
N ASN A 91 -17.75 3.08 19.61
CA ASN A 91 -17.20 2.19 20.62
C ASN A 91 -16.42 1.00 20.04
N ALA A 92 -16.41 0.81 18.73
CA ALA A 92 -15.59 -0.22 18.09
C ALA A 92 -14.10 0.03 18.38
N HIS A 93 -13.34 -1.06 18.51
CA HIS A 93 -11.92 -1.00 18.86
C HIS A 93 -11.10 -0.09 17.93
N VAL A 94 -11.33 -0.16 16.61
CA VAL A 94 -10.68 0.71 15.62
C VAL A 94 -11.00 2.18 15.89
N MET A 95 -12.28 2.53 16.11
CA MET A 95 -12.69 3.93 16.32
C MET A 95 -12.07 4.51 17.59
N ARG A 96 -12.05 3.74 18.69
CA ARG A 96 -11.37 4.13 19.93
C ARG A 96 -9.88 4.32 19.75
N PHE A 97 -9.24 3.48 18.93
CA PHE A 97 -7.83 3.62 18.60
C PHE A 97 -7.56 4.93 17.84
N LEU A 98 -8.36 5.19 16.81
CA LEU A 98 -8.24 6.39 15.97
C LEU A 98 -8.45 7.66 16.78
N ASP A 99 -9.50 7.70 17.61
CA ASP A 99 -9.84 8.83 18.47
C ASP A 99 -8.71 9.16 19.47
N ARG A 100 -8.20 8.15 20.19
CA ARG A 100 -7.09 8.31 21.14
C ARG A 100 -5.83 8.87 20.48
N ASN A 101 -5.58 8.50 19.22
CA ASN A 101 -4.40 8.94 18.47
C ASN A 101 -4.70 10.16 17.57
N GLN A 102 -5.90 10.75 17.67
CA GLN A 102 -6.33 11.92 16.89
C GLN A 102 -6.23 11.71 15.37
N ILE A 103 -6.49 10.48 14.89
CA ILE A 103 -6.55 10.16 13.46
C ILE A 103 -8.01 10.28 13.00
N PRO A 104 -8.36 11.21 12.11
CA PRO A 104 -9.72 11.35 11.60
C PRO A 104 -10.22 10.09 10.89
N TYR A 105 -11.48 9.71 11.15
CA TYR A 105 -12.20 8.69 10.40
C TYR A 105 -13.29 9.33 9.55
N HIS A 106 -13.20 9.17 8.23
CA HIS A 106 -14.19 9.69 7.28
C HIS A 106 -15.06 8.54 6.76
N PHE A 107 -16.30 8.50 7.22
CA PHE A 107 -17.31 7.64 6.65
C PHE A 107 -17.91 8.29 5.40
N LEU A 108 -17.63 7.72 4.24
CA LEU A 108 -18.20 8.15 2.97
C LEU A 108 -18.97 6.97 2.38
N ASN A 109 -20.30 7.02 2.38
CA ASN A 109 -21.12 5.92 1.86
C ASN A 109 -20.97 5.78 0.33
N THR A 110 -19.91 5.12 -0.11
CA THR A 110 -19.61 4.89 -1.53
C THR A 110 -20.22 3.59 -2.02
N THR A 111 -20.69 3.63 -3.26
CA THR A 111 -21.28 2.51 -3.98
C THR A 111 -20.66 2.44 -5.38
N ALA A 112 -20.94 1.36 -6.12
CA ALA A 112 -20.47 1.24 -7.50
C ALA A 112 -20.92 2.41 -8.41
N VAL A 113 -22.05 3.05 -8.09
CA VAL A 113 -22.61 4.18 -8.85
C VAL A 113 -22.17 5.52 -8.25
N ASN A 114 -22.22 5.67 -6.94
CA ASN A 114 -21.82 6.88 -6.23
C ASN A 114 -20.50 6.66 -5.49
N LYS A 115 -19.38 7.00 -6.13
CA LYS A 115 -18.04 6.77 -5.57
C LYS A 115 -17.54 7.90 -4.66
N ARG A 116 -18.22 9.05 -4.61
CA ARG A 116 -17.83 10.25 -3.83
C ARG A 116 -16.36 10.66 -3.99
N GLU A 117 -15.81 10.44 -5.17
CA GLU A 117 -14.37 10.60 -5.44
C GLU A 117 -13.88 12.04 -5.31
N GLU A 118 -14.71 13.04 -5.59
CA GLU A 118 -14.38 14.46 -5.39
C GLU A 118 -14.17 14.79 -3.90
N GLU A 119 -15.02 14.25 -3.01
CA GLU A 119 -14.89 14.41 -1.57
C GLU A 119 -13.66 13.66 -1.03
N ILE A 120 -13.38 12.48 -1.58
CA ILE A 120 -12.16 11.74 -1.23
C ILE A 120 -10.94 12.56 -1.64
N LEU A 121 -10.91 13.11 -2.86
CA LEU A 121 -9.79 13.90 -3.37
C LEU A 121 -9.48 15.10 -2.47
N SER A 122 -10.49 15.80 -1.95
CA SER A 122 -10.28 16.93 -1.04
C SER A 122 -9.67 16.53 0.30
N LEU A 123 -9.97 15.33 0.79
CA LEU A 123 -9.41 14.80 2.05
C LEU A 123 -7.96 14.32 1.93
N VAL A 124 -7.51 13.99 0.72
CA VAL A 124 -6.19 13.36 0.51
C VAL A 124 -5.18 14.24 -0.22
N GLN A 125 -5.48 15.53 -0.45
CA GLN A 125 -4.62 16.43 -1.23
C GLN A 125 -3.18 16.53 -0.70
N ASP A 126 -3.02 16.49 0.62
CA ASP A 126 -1.75 16.64 1.34
C ASP A 126 -1.08 15.30 1.66
N THR A 127 -1.52 14.21 1.05
CA THR A 127 -0.90 12.87 1.20
C THR A 127 0.13 12.62 0.11
N ASP A 128 1.17 11.87 0.46
CA ASP A 128 2.22 11.44 -0.46
C ASP A 128 1.81 10.18 -1.26
N PHE A 129 1.07 9.28 -0.63
CA PHE A 129 0.46 8.11 -1.28
C PHE A 129 -0.74 7.57 -0.48
N LEU A 130 -1.55 6.74 -1.13
CA LEU A 130 -2.70 6.06 -0.50
C LEU A 130 -2.43 4.59 -0.30
N VAL A 131 -3.08 4.02 0.72
CA VAL A 131 -3.06 2.58 0.99
C VAL A 131 -4.48 2.03 1.00
N LEU A 132 -4.77 1.08 0.12
CA LEU A 132 -6.05 0.37 0.09
C LEU A 132 -5.94 -0.88 0.96
N ALA A 133 -6.24 -0.75 2.24
CA ALA A 133 -6.26 -1.85 3.20
C ALA A 133 -7.56 -2.66 3.07
N ARG A 134 -7.64 -3.49 2.02
CA ARG A 134 -8.86 -4.24 1.63
C ARG A 134 -10.06 -3.32 1.38
N TYR A 135 -9.82 -2.22 0.69
CA TYR A 135 -10.88 -1.35 0.18
C TYR A 135 -11.55 -2.01 -1.04
N MET A 136 -12.87 -2.16 -0.99
CA MET A 136 -13.62 -3.00 -1.93
C MET A 136 -14.27 -2.22 -3.08
N GLN A 137 -14.12 -0.89 -3.12
CA GLN A 137 -14.64 -0.09 -4.22
C GLN A 137 -13.53 0.21 -5.23
N ILE A 138 -13.88 0.12 -6.51
CA ILE A 138 -12.97 0.43 -7.62
C ILE A 138 -12.83 1.94 -7.73
N LEU A 139 -11.61 2.45 -7.67
CA LEU A 139 -11.30 3.86 -7.98
C LEU A 139 -11.38 4.09 -9.49
N SER A 140 -12.00 5.18 -9.94
CA SER A 140 -12.09 5.52 -11.36
C SER A 140 -10.74 6.01 -11.91
N GLY A 141 -10.55 5.87 -13.23
CA GLY A 141 -9.37 6.46 -13.90
C GLY A 141 -9.28 7.98 -13.71
N ASN A 142 -10.43 8.67 -13.63
CA ASN A 142 -10.46 10.10 -13.31
C ASN A 142 -9.90 10.38 -11.90
N PHE A 143 -10.26 9.57 -10.90
CA PHE A 143 -9.69 9.69 -9.56
C PHE A 143 -8.18 9.46 -9.58
N LEU A 144 -7.71 8.38 -10.23
CA LEU A 144 -6.29 8.06 -10.32
C LEU A 144 -5.49 9.21 -10.98
N LYS A 145 -6.02 9.76 -12.07
CA LYS A 145 -5.43 10.89 -12.79
C LYS A 145 -5.41 12.17 -11.94
N SER A 146 -6.51 12.48 -11.26
CA SER A 146 -6.62 13.68 -10.42
C SER A 146 -5.78 13.60 -9.15
N TYR A 147 -5.66 12.42 -8.54
CA TYR A 147 -4.80 12.22 -7.38
C TYR A 147 -3.31 12.27 -7.75
N GLY A 148 -2.96 11.69 -8.90
CA GLY A 148 -1.64 11.84 -9.53
C GLY A 148 -0.45 11.27 -8.76
N ARG A 149 -0.70 10.53 -7.67
CA ARG A 149 0.33 9.93 -6.81
C ARG A 149 0.10 8.43 -6.62
N VAL A 150 1.04 7.79 -5.93
CA VAL A 150 1.05 6.34 -5.74
C VAL A 150 -0.12 5.88 -4.89
N ILE A 151 -0.70 4.74 -5.25
CA ILE A 151 -1.69 4.02 -4.46
C ILE A 151 -1.23 2.56 -4.37
N ILE A 152 -1.11 2.04 -3.16
CA ILE A 152 -0.72 0.65 -2.90
C ILE A 152 -1.97 -0.14 -2.48
N ASN A 153 -2.25 -1.25 -3.15
CA ASN A 153 -3.37 -2.13 -2.83
C ASN A 153 -2.90 -3.50 -2.35
N ILE A 154 -3.71 -4.14 -1.50
CA ILE A 154 -3.61 -5.55 -1.15
C ILE A 154 -4.75 -6.34 -1.80
N HIS A 155 -4.40 -7.28 -2.66
CA HIS A 155 -5.31 -8.26 -3.24
C HIS A 155 -5.18 -9.60 -2.50
N HIS A 156 -6.32 -10.28 -2.32
CA HIS A 156 -6.35 -11.60 -1.70
C HIS A 156 -5.92 -12.67 -2.70
N GLY A 157 -4.98 -13.54 -2.35
CA GLY A 157 -4.50 -14.58 -3.27
C GLY A 157 -3.34 -14.14 -4.15
N LEU A 158 -2.83 -15.11 -4.90
CA LEU A 158 -1.88 -14.87 -5.99
C LEU A 158 -2.67 -14.46 -7.24
N LEU A 159 -2.31 -13.31 -7.80
CA LEU A 159 -2.88 -12.92 -9.09
C LEU A 159 -2.33 -13.81 -10.21
N PRO A 160 -3.18 -14.35 -11.11
CA PRO A 160 -4.64 -14.38 -11.09
C PRO A 160 -5.19 -15.66 -10.42
N SER A 161 -6.08 -15.58 -9.43
CA SER A 161 -6.82 -16.74 -8.90
C SER A 161 -8.11 -16.33 -8.16
N PHE A 162 -9.19 -17.11 -8.32
CA PHE A 162 -10.54 -17.00 -7.70
C PHE A 162 -11.24 -15.62 -7.82
N LYS A 163 -12.00 -15.41 -8.90
CA LYS A 163 -12.81 -14.20 -9.12
C LYS A 163 -14.19 -14.31 -8.44
N GLY A 164 -14.79 -13.16 -8.10
CA GLY A 164 -16.18 -13.08 -7.64
C GLY A 164 -16.37 -13.12 -6.11
N GLY A 165 -17.58 -13.49 -5.67
CA GLY A 165 -17.95 -13.43 -4.26
C GLY A 165 -17.28 -14.50 -3.39
N ASN A 166 -16.85 -14.11 -2.19
CA ASN A 166 -16.30 -14.98 -1.16
C ASN A 166 -15.10 -15.87 -1.60
N PRO A 167 -14.02 -15.26 -2.10
CA PRO A 167 -12.85 -15.95 -2.67
C PRO A 167 -12.17 -16.92 -1.68
N SER A 168 -12.10 -16.56 -0.40
CA SER A 168 -11.54 -17.45 0.64
C SER A 168 -12.36 -18.73 0.79
N ARG A 169 -13.69 -18.65 0.68
CA ARG A 169 -14.56 -19.83 0.72
C ARG A 169 -14.37 -20.69 -0.53
N GLN A 170 -14.29 -20.08 -1.71
CA GLN A 170 -14.01 -20.81 -2.95
C GLN A 170 -12.68 -21.58 -2.89
N ALA A 171 -11.62 -20.92 -2.40
CA ALA A 171 -10.31 -21.55 -2.24
C ALA A 171 -10.35 -22.70 -1.21
N PHE A 172 -11.08 -22.52 -0.10
CA PHE A 172 -11.30 -23.57 0.89
C PHE A 172 -12.04 -24.78 0.31
N ASP A 173 -13.18 -24.55 -0.37
CA ASP A 173 -14.00 -25.62 -0.95
C ASP A 173 -13.26 -26.34 -2.11
N CYS A 174 -12.37 -25.64 -2.84
CA CYS A 174 -11.46 -26.24 -3.83
C CYS A 174 -10.36 -27.11 -3.19
N GLY A 175 -10.13 -26.96 -1.89
CA GLY A 175 -9.12 -27.73 -1.16
C GLY A 175 -7.70 -27.36 -1.56
N VAL A 176 -7.43 -26.08 -1.83
CA VAL A 176 -6.08 -25.59 -2.16
C VAL A 176 -5.07 -25.99 -1.09
N LYS A 177 -3.79 -26.12 -1.46
CA LYS A 177 -2.69 -26.45 -0.53
C LYS A 177 -1.80 -25.27 -0.20
N MET A 178 -2.04 -24.14 -0.87
CA MET A 178 -1.38 -22.87 -0.66
C MET A 178 -2.39 -21.76 -0.82
N ILE A 179 -2.27 -20.73 0.01
CA ILE A 179 -2.95 -19.46 -0.11
C ILE A 179 -1.91 -18.37 -0.39
N GLY A 180 -2.34 -17.26 -0.96
CA GLY A 180 -1.45 -16.17 -1.35
C GLY A 180 -1.98 -14.81 -0.92
N ALA A 181 -1.13 -13.81 -1.04
CA ALA A 181 -1.46 -12.40 -0.94
C ALA A 181 -0.57 -11.64 -1.92
N THR A 182 -1.13 -10.66 -2.63
CA THR A 182 -0.39 -9.87 -3.62
C THR A 182 -0.61 -8.39 -3.35
N THR A 183 0.48 -7.65 -3.17
CA THR A 183 0.44 -6.19 -3.16
C THR A 183 0.91 -5.65 -4.49
N HIS A 184 0.31 -4.54 -4.93
CA HIS A 184 0.65 -3.93 -6.19
C HIS A 184 0.34 -2.43 -6.18
N PHE A 185 0.96 -1.69 -7.09
CA PHE A 185 0.54 -0.32 -7.39
C PHE A 185 -0.80 -0.37 -8.13
N VAL A 186 -1.71 0.54 -7.82
CA VAL A 186 -3.00 0.62 -8.51
C VAL A 186 -2.82 1.33 -9.85
N THR A 187 -3.39 0.75 -10.90
CA THR A 187 -3.50 1.33 -12.24
C THR A 187 -4.99 1.38 -12.62
N GLU A 188 -5.31 1.91 -13.81
CA GLU A 188 -6.70 1.94 -14.30
C GLU A 188 -7.27 0.53 -14.51
N GLU A 189 -6.40 -0.44 -14.83
CA GLU A 189 -6.79 -1.84 -14.95
C GLU A 189 -6.86 -2.51 -13.57
N LEU A 190 -8.02 -3.06 -13.25
CA LEU A 190 -8.31 -3.65 -11.94
C LEU A 190 -7.36 -4.80 -11.64
N ASP A 191 -6.68 -4.71 -10.50
CA ASP A 191 -5.75 -5.73 -9.98
C ASP A 191 -4.64 -6.13 -10.98
N ALA A 192 -4.23 -5.23 -11.88
CA ALA A 192 -3.25 -5.51 -12.93
C ALA A 192 -1.97 -4.65 -12.87
N GLY A 193 -1.89 -3.74 -11.89
CA GLY A 193 -0.72 -2.88 -11.77
C GLY A 193 0.53 -3.62 -11.28
N PRO A 194 1.70 -2.96 -11.35
CA PRO A 194 2.97 -3.60 -11.00
C PRO A 194 2.99 -4.16 -9.57
N ILE A 195 3.31 -5.46 -9.47
CA ILE A 195 3.40 -6.19 -8.21
C ILE A 195 4.57 -5.67 -7.38
N ILE A 196 4.35 -5.43 -6.08
CA ILE A 196 5.37 -4.99 -5.12
C ILE A 196 5.91 -6.18 -4.31
N GLU A 197 5.01 -6.99 -3.75
CA GLU A 197 5.34 -8.14 -2.90
C GLU A 197 4.26 -9.22 -3.05
N GLN A 198 4.67 -10.48 -3.01
CA GLN A 198 3.79 -11.65 -2.99
C GLN A 198 4.22 -12.61 -1.89
N MET A 199 3.26 -12.99 -1.04
CA MET A 199 3.50 -13.96 0.01
C MET A 199 2.59 -15.18 -0.18
N VAL A 200 3.09 -16.34 0.22
CA VAL A 200 2.33 -17.60 0.22
C VAL A 200 2.41 -18.29 1.58
N GLU A 201 1.35 -18.99 1.95
CA GLU A 201 1.32 -19.86 3.12
C GLU A 201 0.71 -21.22 2.78
N ARG A 202 1.24 -22.29 3.37
CA ARG A 202 0.68 -23.64 3.23
C ARG A 202 -0.58 -23.82 4.09
N VAL A 203 -1.61 -24.38 3.47
CA VAL A 203 -2.85 -24.84 4.11
C VAL A 203 -3.05 -26.33 3.84
N SER A 204 -3.88 -26.98 4.64
CA SER A 204 -4.04 -28.43 4.65
C SER A 204 -5.50 -28.83 4.80
N HIS A 205 -5.78 -30.13 4.63
CA HIS A 205 -7.10 -30.71 4.88
C HIS A 205 -7.51 -30.68 6.37
N ARG A 206 -6.60 -30.31 7.28
CA ARG A 206 -6.86 -30.19 8.72
C ARG A 206 -7.39 -28.81 9.09
N ASP A 207 -7.17 -27.81 8.23
CA ASP A 207 -7.73 -26.49 8.42
C ASP A 207 -9.26 -26.55 8.24
N ASN A 208 -10.00 -25.94 9.15
CA ASN A 208 -11.41 -25.62 8.92
C ASN A 208 -11.52 -24.23 8.28
N LEU A 209 -12.73 -23.82 7.88
CA LEU A 209 -12.93 -22.53 7.21
C LEU A 209 -12.47 -21.33 8.07
N GLN A 210 -12.67 -21.39 9.39
CA GLN A 210 -12.26 -20.31 10.29
C GLN A 210 -10.74 -20.17 10.34
N SER A 211 -10.02 -21.27 10.56
CA SER A 211 -8.54 -21.25 10.55
C SER A 211 -7.99 -20.85 9.18
N PHE A 212 -8.65 -21.29 8.10
CA PHE A 212 -8.25 -20.91 6.74
C PHE A 212 -8.35 -19.40 6.51
N VAL A 213 -9.49 -18.79 6.89
CA VAL A 213 -9.70 -17.34 6.76
C VAL A 213 -8.69 -16.57 7.62
N GLN A 214 -8.45 -17.01 8.86
CA GLN A 214 -7.47 -16.37 9.75
C GLN A 214 -6.06 -16.37 9.15
N ARG A 215 -5.63 -17.48 8.54
CA ARG A 215 -4.32 -17.59 7.89
C ARG A 215 -4.24 -16.69 6.66
N SER A 216 -5.30 -16.63 5.86
CA SER A 216 -5.40 -15.70 4.72
C SER A 216 -5.28 -14.24 5.16
N GLU A 217 -6.03 -13.82 6.19
CA GLU A 217 -5.96 -12.46 6.70
C GLU A 217 -4.58 -12.13 7.28
N ASN A 218 -3.95 -13.07 7.99
CA ASN A 218 -2.60 -12.89 8.52
C ASN A 218 -1.56 -12.72 7.40
N LEU A 219 -1.71 -13.44 6.30
CA LEU A 219 -0.84 -13.34 5.14
C LEU A 219 -0.96 -11.97 4.46
N GLU A 220 -2.19 -11.47 4.30
CA GLU A 220 -2.47 -10.16 3.73
C GLU A 220 -1.93 -9.01 4.58
N ARG A 221 -2.10 -9.08 5.90
CA ARG A 221 -1.53 -8.12 6.88
C ARG A 221 -0.03 -7.97 6.68
N GLN A 222 0.69 -9.10 6.67
CA GLN A 222 2.13 -9.14 6.53
C GLN A 222 2.59 -8.65 5.16
N CYS A 223 1.91 -9.07 4.09
CA CYS A 223 2.23 -8.69 2.72
C CYS A 223 2.08 -7.17 2.53
N LEU A 224 0.96 -6.59 2.98
CA LEU A 224 0.74 -5.14 2.91
C LEU A 224 1.76 -4.34 3.72
N PHE A 225 2.03 -4.77 4.95
CA PHE A 225 3.03 -4.12 5.82
C PHE A 225 4.41 -4.08 5.14
N LYS A 226 4.88 -5.20 4.58
CA LYS A 226 6.16 -5.26 3.87
C LYS A 226 6.20 -4.36 2.65
N ALA A 227 5.14 -4.36 1.83
CA ALA A 227 5.08 -3.56 0.62
C ALA A 227 5.20 -2.06 0.91
N ILE A 228 4.50 -1.56 1.94
CA ILE A 228 4.61 -0.16 2.36
C ILE A 228 6.02 0.14 2.85
N LYS A 229 6.60 -0.75 3.67
CA LYS A 229 7.97 -0.56 4.18
C LYS A 229 8.99 -0.49 3.05
N TYR A 230 8.94 -1.42 2.09
CA TYR A 230 9.82 -1.40 0.93
C TYR A 230 9.66 -0.14 0.09
N TYR A 231 8.43 0.35 -0.08
CA TYR A 231 8.18 1.60 -0.79
C TYR A 231 8.78 2.81 -0.05
N CYS A 232 8.57 2.91 1.27
CA CYS A 232 9.11 4.00 2.08
C CYS A 232 10.64 4.01 2.17
N GLU A 233 11.27 2.84 2.10
CA GLU A 233 12.73 2.65 2.12
C GLU A 233 13.36 2.71 0.71
N LEU A 234 12.61 3.12 -0.32
CA LEU A 234 13.05 3.18 -1.72
C LEU A 234 13.59 1.86 -2.28
N ARG A 235 13.13 0.71 -1.73
CA ARG A 235 13.53 -0.63 -2.20
C ARG A 235 12.72 -1.11 -3.39
N VAL A 236 11.68 -0.39 -3.80
CA VAL A 236 10.81 -0.77 -4.92
C VAL A 236 10.77 0.35 -5.94
N LEU A 237 11.13 0.03 -7.18
CA LEU A 237 11.00 0.93 -8.32
C LEU A 237 10.06 0.33 -9.37
N PRO A 238 8.98 1.02 -9.77
CA PRO A 238 8.21 0.65 -10.95
C PRO A 238 9.08 0.60 -12.19
N TYR A 239 8.90 -0.44 -13.01
CA TYR A 239 9.60 -0.69 -14.25
C TYR A 239 8.63 -1.17 -15.33
N GLN A 240 8.75 -0.61 -16.53
CA GLN A 240 7.78 -0.80 -17.61
C GLN A 240 6.37 -0.42 -17.14
N GLU A 241 5.35 -0.86 -17.85
CA GLU A 241 3.96 -0.59 -17.45
C GLU A 241 3.54 -1.43 -16.24
N ASN A 242 4.04 -2.67 -16.11
CA ASN A 242 3.45 -3.70 -15.23
C ASN A 242 4.44 -4.44 -14.30
N LYS A 243 5.67 -3.96 -14.11
CA LYS A 243 6.68 -4.65 -13.27
C LYS A 243 7.30 -3.73 -12.23
N THR A 244 7.94 -4.32 -11.25
CA THR A 244 8.80 -3.59 -10.31
C THR A 244 10.16 -4.25 -10.26
N VAL A 245 11.16 -3.47 -9.87
CA VAL A 245 12.44 -3.96 -9.36
C VAL A 245 12.39 -3.79 -7.85
N VAL A 246 12.61 -4.88 -7.13
CA VAL A 246 12.70 -4.91 -5.67
C VAL A 246 14.16 -5.18 -5.30
N PHE A 247 14.77 -4.30 -4.51
CA PHE A 247 16.17 -4.37 -4.08
C PHE A 247 16.35 -5.03 -2.71
#